data_AF-A0A1V5CST9-F1
#
_entry.id   AF-A0A1V5CST9-F1
#
_cell.length_a   1.000
_cell.length_b   1.000
_cell.length_c   1.000
_cell.angle_alpha   90.00
_cell.angle_beta   90.00
_cell.angle_gamma   90.00
#
_symmetry.space_group_name_H-M   'P 1'
#
loop_
_entity.id
_entity.type
_entity.pdbx_description
1 polymer ?
#
loop_
_entity_poly.entity_id
_entity_poly.type
_entity_poly.pdbx_seq_one_letter_code
_entity_poly.pdbx_strand_id
1 'polypeptide(L)'
;MTEGVPVKQVKHPMLDPMTAMRMKKGKIVTAEEAIDLIHDGDTIVTAGFVGAGFAEELAIALKERFLKTGTPRNLTLTYPAGQGDGATKGLNHLAIEGLVGRFICGHTGLTPGLGELANANKILAYNIPMGVLVQLFRDIAAGKPGNLTHVGSVPSAIRGSTVANSMSLRNPREKISSQ
;
A
#
# COMPACT_ATOMS: atom_id res chain seq x y z
N MET A 1 42.82 -30.24 21.77
CA MET A 1 42.14 -29.59 20.62
C MET A 1 40.68 -30.01 20.64
N THR A 2 39.81 -29.16 21.19
CA THR A 2 38.36 -29.17 20.90
C THR A 2 37.87 -27.75 21.16
N GLU A 3 37.81 -26.93 20.11
CA GLU A 3 37.24 -25.59 20.15
C GLU A 3 35.76 -25.66 20.57
N GLY A 4 35.41 -24.91 21.61
CA GLY A 4 34.03 -24.77 22.04
C GLY A 4 33.23 -23.95 21.03
N VAL A 5 32.11 -24.51 20.57
CA VAL A 5 31.14 -23.84 19.69
C VAL A 5 30.65 -22.55 20.36
N PRO A 6 30.65 -21.39 19.67
CA PRO A 6 30.19 -20.14 20.27
C PRO A 6 28.67 -20.20 20.50
N VAL A 7 28.26 -20.15 21.77
CA VAL A 7 26.85 -20.05 22.17
C VAL A 7 26.31 -18.70 21.67
N LYS A 8 25.45 -18.76 20.66
CA LYS A 8 24.77 -17.58 20.10
C LYS A 8 23.84 -17.02 21.17
N GLN A 9 24.22 -15.89 21.76
CA GLN A 9 23.46 -15.21 22.80
C GLN A 9 22.10 -14.76 22.25
N VAL A 10 21.04 -15.49 22.58
CA VAL A 10 19.67 -15.14 22.19
C VAL A 10 19.27 -13.91 23.02
N LYS A 11 19.32 -12.72 22.40
CA LYS A 11 18.86 -11.48 23.02
C LYS A 11 17.34 -11.57 23.19
N HIS A 12 16.91 -11.92 24.39
CA HIS A 12 15.50 -11.95 24.77
C HIS A 12 14.92 -10.53 24.66
N PRO A 13 13.74 -10.32 24.04
CA PRO A 13 13.18 -8.99 23.76
C PRO A 13 12.93 -8.11 25.01
N MET A 14 12.92 -8.69 26.21
CA MET A 14 12.86 -7.96 27.48
C MET A 14 14.21 -7.44 27.99
N LEU A 15 15.32 -7.98 27.47
CA LEU A 15 16.69 -7.63 27.86
C LEU A 15 17.31 -6.62 26.89
N ASP A 16 16.59 -6.26 25.82
CA ASP A 16 16.97 -5.17 24.92
C ASP A 16 16.42 -3.83 25.45
N PRO A 17 17.28 -2.91 25.92
CA PRO A 17 16.85 -1.64 26.49
C PRO A 17 16.06 -0.78 25.51
N MET A 18 16.32 -0.93 24.20
CA MET A 18 15.60 -0.22 23.13
C MET A 18 14.18 -0.74 22.97
N THR A 19 13.99 -2.07 22.95
CA THR A 19 12.66 -2.69 22.93
C THR A 19 11.88 -2.37 24.21
N ALA A 20 12.54 -2.37 25.38
CA ALA A 20 11.91 -1.98 26.65
C ALA A 20 11.52 -0.49 26.69
N MET A 21 12.35 0.42 26.17
CA MET A 21 12.00 1.84 26.00
C MET A 21 10.83 2.04 25.02
N ARG A 22 10.80 1.27 23.93
CA ARG A 22 9.69 1.27 22.97
C ARG A 22 8.38 0.76 23.58
N MET A 23 8.43 -0.18 24.52
CA MET A 23 7.28 -0.57 25.34
C MET A 23 6.88 0.54 26.33
N LYS A 24 7.85 1.32 26.84
CA LYS A 24 7.63 2.42 27.80
C LYS A 24 6.89 3.63 27.20
N LYS A 25 7.00 3.87 25.89
CA LYS A 25 6.25 4.92 25.17
C LYS A 25 4.80 4.51 24.81
N GLY A 26 4.40 3.26 25.06
CA GLY A 26 3.08 2.74 24.69
C GLY A 26 2.89 2.58 23.18
N LYS A 27 1.71 2.10 22.76
CA LYS A 27 1.30 1.99 21.34
C LYS A 27 0.44 3.17 20.87
N ILE A 28 0.25 4.16 21.74
CA ILE A 28 -0.57 5.35 21.49
C ILE A 28 0.37 6.44 21.01
N VAL A 29 0.13 6.92 19.80
CA VAL A 29 0.93 7.94 19.11
C VAL A 29 -0.02 8.90 18.40
N THR A 30 0.46 10.09 18.05
CA THR A 30 -0.32 11.03 17.24
C THR A 30 -0.37 10.57 15.78
N ALA A 31 -1.26 11.20 14.98
CA ALA A 31 -1.34 10.91 13.55
C ALA A 31 -0.03 11.28 12.83
N GLU A 32 0.60 12.39 13.21
CA GLU A 32 1.89 12.84 12.66
C GLU A 32 3.01 11.83 12.96
N GLU A 33 3.11 11.38 14.21
CA GLU A 33 4.10 10.37 14.60
C GLU A 33 3.89 9.04 13.84
N ALA A 34 2.64 8.66 13.57
CA ALA A 34 2.32 7.43 12.84
C ALA A 34 2.71 7.52 11.35
N ILE A 35 2.41 8.63 10.68
CA ILE A 35 2.72 8.80 9.25
C ILE A 35 4.21 9.02 9.00
N ASP A 36 4.98 9.47 9.99
CA ASP A 36 6.43 9.65 9.86
C ASP A 36 7.18 8.34 9.61
N LEU A 37 6.57 7.20 9.94
CA LEU A 37 7.08 5.87 9.64
C LEU A 37 6.97 5.49 8.15
N ILE A 38 6.21 6.25 7.36
CA ILE A 38 6.00 6.01 5.94
C ILE A 38 7.13 6.70 5.16
N HIS A 39 7.83 5.91 4.35
CA HIS A 39 8.94 6.36 3.50
C HIS A 39 8.57 6.32 2.02
N ASP A 40 9.44 6.89 1.18
CA ASP A 40 9.29 6.88 -0.27
C ASP A 40 9.22 5.43 -0.80
N GLY A 41 8.28 5.19 -1.72
CA GLY A 41 8.12 3.88 -2.35
C GLY A 41 7.43 2.81 -1.50
N ASP A 42 7.05 3.12 -0.25
CA ASP A 42 6.34 2.17 0.60
C ASP A 42 4.99 1.73 0.01
N THR A 43 4.59 0.51 0.39
CA THR A 43 3.28 -0.03 0.05
C THR A 43 2.34 0.12 1.24
N ILE A 44 1.26 0.88 1.04
CA ILE A 44 0.23 1.12 2.03
C ILE A 44 -1.00 0.30 1.64
N VAL A 45 -1.41 -0.57 2.57
CA VAL A 45 -2.67 -1.29 2.49
C VAL A 45 -3.69 -0.55 3.33
N THR A 46 -4.83 -0.18 2.75
CA THR A 46 -5.93 0.46 3.51
C THR A 46 -7.11 -0.49 3.66
N ALA A 47 -7.63 -0.56 4.87
CA ALA A 47 -8.90 -1.21 5.16
C ALA A 47 -10.05 -0.19 5.10
N GLY A 48 -11.26 -0.70 4.90
CA GLY A 48 -12.48 0.08 4.84
C GLY A 48 -13.35 -0.25 3.64
N PHE A 49 -14.64 0.04 3.76
CA PHE A 49 -15.66 -0.18 2.73
C PHE A 49 -16.59 1.03 2.71
N VAL A 50 -16.58 1.77 1.60
CA VAL A 50 -17.32 3.03 1.45
C VAL A 50 -16.89 4.02 2.55
N GLY A 51 -17.78 4.41 3.46
CA GLY A 51 -17.49 5.32 4.57
C GLY A 51 -17.07 4.65 5.87
N ALA A 52 -17.02 3.31 5.93
CA ALA A 52 -16.79 2.58 7.17
C ALA A 52 -15.37 2.01 7.24
N GLY A 53 -14.73 2.15 8.41
CA GLY A 53 -13.47 1.47 8.74
C GLY A 53 -12.21 2.04 8.06
N PHE A 54 -12.33 3.17 7.36
CA PHE A 54 -11.18 3.90 6.83
C PHE A 54 -10.59 4.85 7.88
N ALA A 55 -9.27 4.81 8.06
CA ALA A 55 -8.56 5.71 8.96
C ALA A 55 -8.36 7.09 8.31
N GLU A 56 -9.44 7.86 8.20
CA GLU A 56 -9.44 9.13 7.46
C GLU A 56 -8.43 10.15 7.99
N GLU A 57 -8.28 10.23 9.32
CA GLU A 57 -7.32 11.14 9.97
C GLU A 57 -5.87 10.88 9.52
N LEU A 58 -5.47 9.61 9.36
CA LEU A 58 -4.13 9.27 8.87
C LEU A 58 -3.94 9.69 7.41
N ALA A 59 -4.98 9.60 6.59
CA ALA A 59 -4.92 10.02 5.19
C ALA A 59 -4.81 11.54 5.06
N ILE A 60 -5.54 12.28 5.90
CA ILE A 60 -5.44 13.74 5.98
C ILE A 60 -4.03 14.15 6.43
N ALA A 61 -3.53 13.56 7.52
CA ALA A 61 -2.20 13.86 8.03
C ALA A 61 -1.11 13.54 6.99
N LEU A 62 -1.19 12.41 6.28
CA LEU A 62 -0.26 12.04 5.22
C LEU A 62 -0.28 13.04 4.06
N LYS A 63 -1.47 13.47 3.64
CA LYS A 63 -1.65 14.54 2.64
C LYS A 63 -0.96 15.82 3.10
N GLU A 64 -1.20 16.26 4.33
CA GLU A 64 -0.61 17.49 4.85
C GLU A 64 0.92 17.41 4.92
N ARG A 65 1.47 16.28 5.38
CA ARG A 65 2.92 16.04 5.40
C ARG A 65 3.51 16.16 4.00
N PHE A 66 2.86 15.56 3.00
CA PHE A 66 3.29 15.66 1.61
C PHE A 66 3.25 17.10 1.10
N LEU A 67 2.17 17.85 1.37
CA LEU A 67 2.06 19.24 0.94
C LEU A 67 3.09 20.16 1.62
N LYS A 68 3.47 19.87 2.87
CA LYS A 68 4.46 20.64 3.63
C LYS A 68 5.90 20.31 3.24
N THR A 69 6.22 19.04 3.03
CA THR A 69 7.60 18.56 2.89
C THR A 69 7.96 18.07 1.49
N GLY A 70 6.97 17.80 0.65
CA GLY A 70 7.14 17.12 -0.63
C GLY A 70 7.45 15.63 -0.50
N THR A 71 7.36 15.04 0.70
CA THR A 71 7.62 13.62 0.97
C THR A 71 6.52 13.04 1.89
N PRO A 72 6.19 11.75 1.81
CA PRO A 72 6.80 10.72 0.97
C PRO A 72 6.34 10.74 -0.49
N ARG A 73 7.11 10.11 -1.38
CA ARG A 73 6.84 10.04 -2.83
C ARG A 73 6.65 8.61 -3.33
N ASN A 74 5.95 8.50 -4.45
CA ASN A 74 5.83 7.28 -5.25
C ASN A 74 5.29 6.07 -4.46
N LEU A 75 4.34 6.31 -3.55
CA LEU A 75 3.71 5.27 -2.74
C LEU A 75 2.91 4.30 -3.61
N THR A 76 2.85 3.05 -3.16
CA THR A 76 1.94 2.03 -3.70
C THR A 76 0.72 1.92 -2.80
N LEU A 77 -0.45 2.30 -3.31
CA LEU A 77 -1.71 2.08 -2.60
C LEU A 77 -2.32 0.74 -2.98
N THR A 78 -2.79 -0.03 -2.02
CA THR A 78 -3.62 -1.20 -2.31
C THR A 78 -4.80 -1.34 -1.38
N TYR A 79 -5.97 -1.55 -1.97
CA TYR A 79 -7.25 -1.56 -1.25
C TYR A 79 -8.28 -2.44 -1.96
N PRO A 80 -8.95 -3.36 -1.25
CA PRO A 80 -9.87 -4.30 -1.87
C PRO A 80 -11.19 -3.63 -2.26
N ALA A 81 -11.67 -2.69 -1.44
CA ALA A 81 -12.92 -1.98 -1.66
C ALA A 81 -12.69 -0.47 -1.74
N GLY A 82 -13.53 0.22 -2.51
CA GLY A 82 -13.49 1.68 -2.60
C GLY A 82 -13.82 2.30 -1.24
N GLN A 83 -13.06 3.34 -0.87
CA GLN A 83 -13.17 4.04 0.42
C GLN A 83 -13.35 5.53 0.17
N GLY A 84 -14.39 6.11 0.75
CA GLY A 84 -14.75 7.53 0.59
C GLY A 84 -16.20 7.75 0.17
N ASP A 85 -16.48 9.00 -0.18
CA ASP A 85 -17.79 9.51 -0.59
C ASP A 85 -17.97 9.59 -2.12
N GLY A 86 -16.97 9.16 -2.89
CA GLY A 86 -16.96 9.33 -4.34
C GLY A 86 -16.65 10.75 -4.80
N ALA A 87 -16.16 11.62 -3.91
CA ALA A 87 -15.77 12.99 -4.24
C ALA A 87 -14.42 13.33 -3.59
N THR A 88 -14.42 13.80 -2.34
CA THR A 88 -13.23 14.39 -1.71
C THR A 88 -12.71 13.60 -0.52
N LYS A 89 -13.52 12.70 0.05
CA LYS A 89 -13.17 11.95 1.25
C LYS A 89 -12.51 10.62 0.92
N GLY A 90 -12.01 9.98 1.97
CA GLY A 90 -11.43 8.65 1.87
C GLY A 90 -10.09 8.67 1.13
N LEU A 91 -9.93 7.76 0.17
CA LEU A 91 -8.70 7.64 -0.61
C LEU A 91 -8.44 8.83 -1.53
N ASN A 92 -9.45 9.68 -1.78
CA ASN A 92 -9.27 10.90 -2.57
C ASN A 92 -8.34 11.92 -1.89
N HIS A 93 -8.14 11.86 -0.57
CA HIS A 93 -7.11 12.65 0.12
C HIS A 93 -5.71 12.35 -0.40
N LEU A 94 -5.47 11.13 -0.86
CA LEU A 94 -4.16 10.67 -1.34
C LEU A 94 -4.01 10.82 -2.86
N ALA A 95 -5.02 11.32 -3.57
CA ALA A 95 -5.00 11.51 -5.02
C ALA A 95 -4.17 12.75 -5.42
N ILE A 96 -2.88 12.74 -5.10
CA ILE A 96 -1.95 13.84 -5.34
C ILE A 96 -0.80 13.31 -6.22
N GLU A 97 -0.53 14.02 -7.32
CA GLU A 97 0.58 13.68 -8.21
C GLU A 97 1.91 13.73 -7.44
N GLY A 98 2.71 12.66 -7.58
CA GLY A 98 4.00 12.51 -6.88
C GLY A 98 3.91 11.84 -5.51
N LEU A 99 2.79 11.94 -4.79
CA LEU A 99 2.56 11.20 -3.54
C LEU A 99 2.33 9.72 -3.85
N VAL A 100 1.36 9.44 -4.71
CA VAL A 100 1.04 8.08 -5.16
C VAL A 100 1.70 7.84 -6.50
N GLY A 101 2.43 6.74 -6.63
CA GLY A 101 3.02 6.30 -7.89
C GLY A 101 2.21 5.21 -8.58
N ARG A 102 1.50 4.40 -7.79
CA ARG A 102 0.65 3.34 -8.29
C ARG A 102 -0.46 2.97 -7.33
N PHE A 103 -1.58 2.44 -7.85
CA PHE A 103 -2.56 1.75 -7.04
C PHE A 103 -2.95 0.38 -7.61
N ILE A 104 -3.25 -0.55 -6.70
CA ILE A 104 -3.77 -1.89 -6.98
C ILE A 104 -5.07 -2.04 -6.19
N CYS A 105 -6.21 -1.99 -6.86
CA CYS A 105 -7.51 -1.90 -6.19
C CYS A 105 -8.49 -2.97 -6.67
N GLY A 106 -9.56 -3.18 -5.91
CA GLY A 106 -10.72 -3.95 -6.36
C GLY A 106 -11.92 -3.14 -6.79
N HIS A 107 -11.92 -1.82 -6.58
CA HIS A 107 -12.99 -0.94 -6.99
C HIS A 107 -12.50 0.51 -7.14
N THR A 108 -12.71 1.14 -8.29
CA THR A 108 -12.26 2.51 -8.59
C THR A 108 -13.34 3.58 -8.49
N GLY A 109 -14.62 3.22 -8.54
CA GLY A 109 -15.73 4.18 -8.65
C GLY A 109 -15.94 5.14 -7.47
N LEU A 110 -15.28 4.94 -6.33
CA LEU A 110 -15.33 5.86 -5.17
C LEU A 110 -14.09 6.76 -5.06
N THR A 111 -13.15 6.63 -5.98
CA THR A 111 -11.87 7.34 -5.96
C THR A 111 -11.63 8.08 -7.28
N PRO A 112 -12.51 9.04 -7.67
CA PRO A 112 -12.38 9.74 -8.95
C PRO A 112 -11.03 10.44 -9.11
N GLY A 113 -10.45 11.03 -8.05
CA GLY A 113 -9.15 11.69 -8.15
C GLY A 113 -8.01 10.74 -8.53
N LEU A 114 -8.00 9.52 -7.98
CA LEU A 114 -7.04 8.49 -8.40
C LEU A 114 -7.31 8.02 -9.84
N GLY A 115 -8.59 7.94 -10.23
CA GLY A 115 -9.00 7.62 -11.59
C GLY A 115 -8.50 8.65 -12.61
N GLU A 116 -8.61 9.94 -12.31
CA GLU A 116 -8.10 11.02 -13.15
C GLU A 116 -6.59 10.93 -13.36
N LEU A 117 -5.82 10.71 -12.27
CA LEU A 117 -4.37 10.52 -12.36
C LEU A 117 -4.00 9.28 -13.19
N ALA A 118 -4.77 8.19 -13.07
CA ALA A 118 -4.57 7.00 -13.89
C ALA A 118 -4.88 7.26 -15.37
N ASN A 119 -6.00 7.93 -15.67
CA ASN A 119 -6.40 8.26 -17.04
C ASN A 119 -5.40 9.22 -17.70
N ALA A 120 -4.84 10.15 -16.94
CA ALA A 120 -3.79 11.05 -17.37
C ALA A 120 -2.40 10.39 -17.48
N ASN A 121 -2.30 9.07 -17.26
CA ASN A 121 -1.05 8.31 -17.23
C ASN A 121 0.00 8.93 -16.29
N LYS A 122 -0.42 9.45 -15.14
CA LYS A 122 0.49 9.96 -14.11
C LYS A 122 0.91 8.88 -13.12
N ILE A 123 0.06 7.87 -12.92
CA ILE A 123 0.28 6.76 -11.98
C ILE A 123 -0.05 5.42 -12.64
N LEU A 124 0.55 4.34 -12.15
CA LEU A 124 0.16 2.98 -12.56
C LEU A 124 -1.13 2.57 -11.85
N ALA A 125 -1.99 1.83 -12.53
CA ALA A 125 -3.31 1.50 -12.03
C ALA A 125 -3.69 0.07 -12.41
N TYR A 126 -3.99 -0.73 -11.40
CA TYR A 126 -4.41 -2.12 -11.55
C TYR A 126 -5.77 -2.32 -10.87
N ASN A 127 -6.71 -2.93 -11.60
CA ASN A 127 -8.02 -3.30 -11.10
C ASN A 127 -8.13 -4.84 -11.04
N ILE A 128 -7.99 -5.40 -9.85
CA ILE A 128 -7.98 -6.83 -9.58
C ILE A 128 -9.30 -7.20 -8.87
N PRO A 129 -9.97 -8.31 -9.20
CA PRO A 129 -11.20 -8.69 -8.50
C PRO A 129 -11.04 -8.64 -6.97
N MET A 130 -11.93 -7.91 -6.29
CA MET A 130 -11.85 -7.65 -4.85
C MET A 130 -11.59 -8.92 -4.01
N GLY A 131 -12.31 -10.01 -4.30
CA GLY A 131 -12.15 -11.27 -3.59
C GLY A 131 -10.76 -11.90 -3.73
N VAL A 132 -10.11 -11.71 -4.88
CA VAL A 132 -8.73 -12.18 -5.11
C VAL A 132 -7.75 -11.36 -4.27
N LEU A 133 -7.94 -10.04 -4.18
CA LEU A 133 -7.08 -9.17 -3.38
C LEU A 133 -7.19 -9.48 -1.87
N VAL A 134 -8.40 -9.71 -1.37
CA VAL A 134 -8.61 -10.12 0.02
C VAL A 134 -7.96 -11.47 0.32
N GLN A 135 -8.08 -12.44 -0.59
CA GLN A 135 -7.40 -13.72 -0.44
C GLN A 135 -5.88 -13.57 -0.49
N LEU A 136 -5.36 -12.70 -1.36
CA LEU A 136 -3.94 -12.38 -1.42
C LEU A 136 -3.42 -11.84 -0.08
N PHE A 137 -4.13 -10.89 0.55
CA PHE A 137 -3.75 -10.39 1.87
C PHE A 137 -3.73 -11.49 2.94
N ARG A 138 -4.72 -12.39 2.91
CA ARG A 138 -4.76 -13.55 3.81
C ARG A 138 -3.58 -14.49 3.59
N ASP A 139 -3.21 -14.75 2.34
CA ASP A 139 -2.11 -15.65 2.01
C ASP A 139 -0.74 -15.03 2.32
N ILE A 140 -0.58 -13.71 2.14
CA ILE A 140 0.59 -12.95 2.61
C ILE A 140 0.73 -13.06 4.13
N ALA A 141 -0.35 -12.86 4.87
CA ALA A 141 -0.35 -12.99 6.33
C ALA A 141 0.00 -14.41 6.80
N ALA A 142 -0.35 -15.43 6.00
CA ALA A 142 -0.01 -16.83 6.26
C ALA A 142 1.39 -17.24 5.75
N GLY A 143 2.17 -16.32 5.16
CA GLY A 143 3.50 -16.60 4.62
C GLY A 143 3.51 -17.50 3.38
N LYS A 144 2.39 -17.57 2.63
CA LYS A 144 2.30 -18.38 1.41
C LYS A 144 2.85 -17.61 0.20
N PRO A 145 3.37 -18.31 -0.82
CA PRO A 145 3.93 -17.68 -2.02
C PRO A 145 2.89 -17.01 -2.94
N GLY A 146 1.59 -17.30 -2.77
CA GLY A 146 0.51 -16.73 -3.56
C GLY A 146 -0.71 -17.66 -3.65
N ASN A 147 -1.73 -17.24 -4.39
CA ASN A 147 -2.91 -18.05 -4.69
C ASN A 147 -3.14 -18.19 -6.20
N LEU A 148 -3.60 -19.38 -6.59
CA LEU A 148 -4.09 -19.65 -7.94
C LEU A 148 -5.61 -19.67 -7.89
N THR A 149 -6.25 -18.91 -8.77
CA THR A 149 -7.70 -18.77 -8.82
C THR A 149 -8.19 -18.71 -10.25
N HIS A 150 -9.36 -19.31 -10.51
CA HIS A 150 -10.04 -19.18 -11.78
C HIS A 150 -10.74 -17.82 -11.94
N VAL A 151 -10.92 -17.07 -10.84
CA VAL A 151 -11.55 -15.74 -10.87
C VAL A 151 -10.64 -14.75 -11.61
N GLY A 152 -11.18 -14.08 -12.63
CA GLY A 152 -10.40 -13.18 -13.50
C GLY A 152 -9.66 -13.89 -14.63
N SER A 153 -9.79 -15.22 -14.78
CA SER A 153 -9.37 -15.93 -15.98
C SER A 153 -10.27 -15.53 -17.14
N VAL A 154 -9.87 -14.51 -17.90
CA VAL A 154 -10.55 -14.09 -19.13
C VAL A 154 -9.97 -14.81 -20.35
N PRO A 155 -10.78 -15.15 -21.37
CA PRO A 155 -10.28 -15.54 -22.68
C PRO A 155 -9.29 -14.49 -23.21
N SER A 156 -8.29 -14.89 -23.99
CA SER A 156 -7.13 -14.04 -24.34
C SER A 156 -7.47 -12.67 -24.98
N ALA A 157 -8.68 -12.51 -25.51
CA ALA A 157 -9.22 -11.28 -26.09
C ALA A 157 -9.55 -10.14 -25.07
N ILE A 158 -9.64 -10.42 -23.76
CA ILE A 158 -10.05 -9.42 -22.73
C ILE A 158 -8.92 -9.13 -21.72
N ARG A 159 -7.68 -9.50 -22.06
CA ARG A 159 -6.50 -9.45 -21.17
C ARG A 159 -6.13 -8.03 -20.67
N GLY A 160 -6.82 -6.99 -21.16
CA GLY A 160 -6.68 -5.60 -20.73
C GLY A 160 -7.48 -5.20 -19.48
N SER A 161 -8.33 -6.06 -18.90
CA SER A 161 -9.21 -5.66 -17.79
C SER A 161 -8.51 -5.44 -16.44
N THR A 162 -7.34 -6.05 -16.23
CA THR A 162 -6.56 -5.88 -14.98
C THR A 162 -5.71 -4.62 -14.97
N VAL A 163 -5.35 -4.13 -16.16
CA VAL A 163 -4.52 -2.96 -16.37
C VAL A 163 -5.41 -1.78 -16.72
N ALA A 164 -5.49 -0.80 -15.85
CA ALA A 164 -6.41 0.32 -16.03
C ALA A 164 -5.88 1.41 -16.98
N ASN A 165 -4.59 1.42 -17.35
CA ASN A 165 -4.04 2.40 -18.29
C ASN A 165 -2.84 1.89 -19.11
N SER A 166 -2.49 2.62 -20.17
CA SER A 166 -1.40 2.24 -21.08
C SER A 166 -0.02 2.25 -20.43
N MET A 167 0.17 3.04 -19.37
CA MET A 167 1.40 3.03 -18.59
C MET A 167 1.61 1.68 -17.88
N SER A 168 0.55 1.02 -17.45
CA SER A 168 0.60 -0.27 -16.74
C SER A 168 0.72 -1.49 -17.69
N LEU A 169 0.68 -1.25 -19.01
CA LEU A 169 0.96 -2.28 -20.03
C LEU A 169 2.46 -2.46 -20.31
N ARG A 170 3.31 -1.50 -19.91
CA ARG A 170 4.76 -1.58 -20.11
C ARG A 170 5.42 -2.36 -18.97
N ASN A 171 6.38 -3.20 -19.32
CA ASN A 171 7.00 -4.18 -18.43
C ASN A 171 7.64 -3.51 -17.19
N PRO A 172 7.33 -3.92 -15.95
CA PRO A 172 7.89 -3.31 -14.73
C PRO A 172 9.42 -3.36 -14.65
N ARG A 173 10.05 -4.33 -15.32
CA ARG A 173 11.50 -4.56 -15.31
C ARG A 173 12.31 -3.55 -16.14
N GLU A 174 11.70 -2.83 -17.07
CA GLU A 174 12.43 -1.86 -17.91
C GLU A 174 12.69 -0.52 -17.21
N LYS A 175 12.01 -0.23 -16.09
CA LYS A 175 12.14 1.05 -15.38
C LYS A 175 13.26 1.11 -14.33
N ILE A 176 13.88 -0.02 -13.96
CA ILE A 176 14.98 -0.04 -12.96
C ILE A 176 16.33 0.34 -13.60
N SER A 177 16.41 0.42 -14.93
CA SER A 177 17.64 0.71 -15.67
C SER A 177 17.81 2.17 -16.11
N SER A 178 16.89 3.09 -15.77
CA SER A 178 16.92 4.46 -16.32
C SER A 178 16.59 5.57 -15.34
N GLN A 179 16.86 5.41 -14.06
CA GLN A 179 16.92 6.53 -13.10
C GLN A 179 18.18 6.44 -12.26
#